data_AF-A0A935KSF9-F1
#
_entry.id   AF-A0A935KSF9-F1
#
_cell.length_a   1.000
_cell.length_b   1.000
_cell.length_c   1.000
_cell.angle_alpha   90.00
_cell.angle_beta   90.00
_cell.angle_gamma   90.00
#
_symmetry.space_group_name_H-M   'P 1'
#
loop_
_entity.id
_entity.type
_entity.pdbx_description
1 polymer ?
#
loop_
_entity_poly.entity_id
_entity_poly.type
_entity_poly.pdbx_seq_one_letter_code
_entity_poly.pdbx_strand_id
1 'polypeptide(L)'
;MKHTSHSRAVRFLSDLFYFFSIFIFINAFNFQHNPPGAWRQQFMPELGGQSISDVTFLDSLIGFAVTRSATVNDTGYILKTSNGGETWNIVYRSVDNYCNVKFVNETTGFVAGGALLKSTNSGEDWFGINRPNQTDLESCLL
;
A
#
# COMPACT_ATOMS: atom_id res chain seq x y z
N MET A 1 -42.72 -9.60 51.58
CA MET A 1 -41.87 -9.85 50.39
C MET A 1 -42.32 -8.95 49.24
N LYS A 2 -41.79 -7.71 49.10
CA LYS A 2 -42.13 -6.83 47.96
C LYS A 2 -41.01 -5.86 47.54
N HIS A 3 -39.77 -6.06 48.02
CA HIS A 3 -38.69 -5.07 47.84
C HIS A 3 -37.65 -5.41 46.76
N THR A 4 -37.79 -6.54 46.05
CA THR A 4 -36.75 -7.07 45.13
C THR A 4 -37.02 -6.83 43.65
N SER A 5 -38.25 -6.50 43.25
CA SER A 5 -38.61 -6.30 41.83
C SER A 5 -38.18 -4.93 41.29
N HIS A 6 -38.24 -3.89 42.13
CA HIS A 6 -37.95 -2.51 41.72
C HIS A 6 -36.44 -2.30 41.47
N SER A 7 -35.58 -2.86 42.31
CA SER A 7 -34.11 -2.76 42.14
C SER A 7 -33.59 -3.55 40.94
N ARG A 8 -34.28 -4.62 40.53
CA ARG A 8 -33.91 -5.43 39.36
C ARG A 8 -34.21 -4.70 38.05
N ALA A 9 -35.34 -4.00 37.98
CA ALA A 9 -35.71 -3.19 36.82
C ALA A 9 -34.79 -1.97 36.65
N VAL A 10 -34.41 -1.31 37.74
CA VAL A 10 -33.48 -0.15 37.70
C VAL A 10 -32.09 -0.57 37.21
N ARG A 11 -31.57 -1.72 37.69
CA ARG A 11 -30.28 -2.26 37.21
C ARG A 11 -30.33 -2.67 35.74
N PHE A 12 -31.42 -3.30 35.31
CA PHE A 12 -31.61 -3.65 33.90
C PHE A 12 -31.62 -2.41 32.99
N LEU A 13 -32.30 -1.34 33.42
CA LEU A 13 -32.33 -0.08 32.66
C LEU A 13 -30.96 0.61 32.62
N SER A 14 -30.20 0.64 33.73
CA SER A 14 -28.84 1.21 33.73
C SER A 14 -27.89 0.44 32.82
N ASP A 15 -27.98 -0.89 32.81
CA ASP A 15 -27.17 -1.74 31.93
C ASP A 15 -27.54 -1.49 30.47
N LEU A 16 -28.85 -1.36 30.17
CA LEU A 16 -29.33 -1.03 28.82
C LEU A 16 -28.80 0.32 28.34
N PHE A 17 -28.83 1.35 29.20
CA PHE A 17 -28.25 2.66 28.88
C PHE A 17 -26.73 2.60 28.67
N TYR A 18 -26.02 1.77 29.43
CA TYR A 18 -24.58 1.57 29.31
C TYR A 18 -24.20 0.85 28.00
N PHE A 19 -24.91 -0.22 27.62
CA PHE A 19 -24.67 -0.89 26.34
C PHE A 19 -25.07 -0.02 25.15
N PHE A 20 -26.15 0.76 25.28
CA PHE A 20 -26.58 1.71 24.25
C PHE A 20 -25.58 2.85 24.09
N SER A 21 -25.00 3.36 25.19
CA SER A 21 -23.97 4.39 25.12
C SER A 21 -22.66 3.85 24.54
N ILE A 22 -22.23 2.63 24.88
CA ILE A 22 -21.09 1.96 24.23
C ILE A 22 -21.35 1.76 22.74
N PHE A 23 -22.55 1.32 22.35
CA PHE A 23 -22.90 1.14 20.94
C PHE A 23 -22.89 2.47 20.19
N ILE A 24 -23.47 3.54 20.74
CA ILE A 24 -23.40 4.88 20.16
C ILE A 24 -21.95 5.35 20.08
N PHE A 25 -21.14 5.14 21.12
CA PHE A 25 -19.73 5.53 21.14
C PHE A 25 -18.96 4.79 20.04
N ILE A 26 -19.07 3.47 19.96
CA ILE A 26 -18.43 2.67 18.90
C ILE A 26 -18.86 3.16 17.52
N ASN A 27 -20.16 3.37 17.27
CA ASN A 27 -20.64 3.86 15.98
C ASN A 27 -20.25 5.33 15.70
N ALA A 28 -20.18 6.18 16.71
CA ALA A 28 -19.77 7.58 16.61
C ALA A 28 -18.25 7.77 16.46
N PHE A 29 -17.44 6.75 16.77
CA PHE A 29 -16.00 6.74 16.50
C PHE A 29 -15.60 5.85 15.30
N ASN A 30 -16.57 5.17 14.67
CA ASN A 30 -16.39 4.53 13.37
C ASN A 30 -16.42 5.53 12.19
N PHE A 31 -16.34 6.84 12.45
CA PHE A 31 -16.07 7.81 11.41
C PHE A 31 -14.61 7.71 10.99
N GLN A 32 -14.34 6.89 9.98
CA GLN A 32 -13.39 7.28 8.96
C GLN A 32 -13.98 8.52 8.28
N HIS A 33 -13.92 9.68 8.95
CA HIS A 33 -14.26 10.94 8.33
C HIS A 33 -13.20 11.12 7.23
N ASN A 34 -13.57 10.73 6.01
CA ASN A 34 -12.75 10.87 4.82
C ASN A 34 -13.34 12.05 4.06
N PRO A 35 -13.01 13.30 4.43
CA PRO A 35 -13.53 14.45 3.70
C PRO A 35 -13.16 14.28 2.23
N PRO A 36 -14.10 14.49 1.30
CA PRO A 36 -13.79 14.51 -0.12
C PRO A 36 -12.60 15.45 -0.37
N GLY A 37 -11.53 14.92 -0.96
CA GLY A 37 -10.32 15.69 -1.26
C GLY A 37 -9.27 15.78 -0.14
N ALA A 38 -9.37 15.00 0.93
CA ALA A 38 -8.32 14.93 1.96
C ALA A 38 -7.20 13.92 1.64
N TRP A 39 -6.00 14.19 2.16
CA TRP A 39 -4.89 13.25 2.13
C TRP A 39 -5.07 12.14 3.17
N ARG A 40 -4.87 10.89 2.75
CA ARG A 40 -4.87 9.71 3.63
C ARG A 40 -3.57 8.94 3.46
N GLN A 41 -2.96 8.55 4.58
CA GLN A 41 -1.84 7.60 4.53
C GLN A 41 -2.36 6.27 4.00
N GLN A 42 -1.65 5.67 3.04
CA GLN A 42 -1.91 4.32 2.57
C GLN A 42 -0.88 3.37 3.14
N PHE A 43 -1.35 2.20 3.56
CA PHE A 43 -0.49 1.16 4.08
C PHE A 43 0.02 0.31 2.93
N MET A 44 1.33 0.12 2.92
CA MET A 44 2.06 -0.75 2.02
C MET A 44 2.58 -1.95 2.82
N PRO A 45 2.96 -3.05 2.15
CA PRO A 45 3.62 -4.19 2.80
C PRO A 45 4.85 -3.75 3.61
N GLU A 46 5.37 -4.63 4.46
CA GLU A 46 6.65 -4.35 5.13
C GLU A 46 7.78 -4.29 4.11
N LEU A 47 8.27 -3.08 3.85
CA LEU A 47 9.35 -2.84 2.89
C LEU A 47 10.72 -2.72 3.56
N GLY A 48 10.89 -3.09 4.84
CA GLY A 48 12.20 -3.04 5.49
C GLY A 48 12.89 -1.66 5.47
N GLY A 49 12.13 -0.57 5.53
CA GLY A 49 12.66 0.80 5.49
C GLY A 49 12.96 1.37 4.10
N GLN A 50 12.62 0.63 3.03
CA GLN A 50 12.79 1.13 1.67
C GLN A 50 11.86 2.31 1.37
N SER A 51 12.38 3.30 0.63
CA SER A 51 11.61 4.47 0.19
C SER A 51 10.96 4.21 -1.16
N ILE A 52 9.71 4.65 -1.34
CA ILE A 52 9.08 4.69 -2.67
C ILE A 52 9.80 5.73 -3.53
N SER A 53 10.20 5.34 -4.75
CA SER A 53 10.95 6.20 -5.68
C SER A 53 10.11 6.73 -6.84
N ASP A 54 9.21 5.91 -7.37
CA ASP A 54 8.31 6.31 -8.46
C ASP A 54 7.01 5.52 -8.35
N VAL A 55 5.94 6.12 -8.86
CA VAL A 55 4.59 5.55 -8.90
C VAL A 55 3.98 5.86 -10.26
N THR A 56 3.36 4.87 -10.89
CA THR A 56 2.63 5.04 -12.15
C THR A 56 1.31 4.29 -12.11
N PHE A 57 0.29 4.82 -12.77
CA PHE A 57 -1.02 4.20 -12.90
C PHE A 57 -1.33 4.00 -14.39
N LEU A 58 -1.82 2.81 -14.73
CA LEU A 58 -2.30 2.48 -16.08
C LEU A 58 -3.72 2.99 -16.30
N ASP A 59 -4.51 2.92 -15.23
CA ASP A 59 -5.88 3.41 -15.14
C ASP A 59 -6.19 3.80 -13.68
N SER A 60 -7.46 4.06 -13.34
CA SER A 60 -7.85 4.46 -11.99
C SER A 60 -7.69 3.38 -10.91
N LEU A 61 -7.47 2.12 -11.30
CA LEU A 61 -7.42 0.95 -10.42
C LEU A 61 -6.04 0.29 -10.39
N ILE A 62 -5.39 0.15 -11.55
CA ILE A 62 -4.12 -0.58 -11.69
C ILE A 62 -2.95 0.41 -11.62
N GLY A 63 -2.09 0.21 -10.61
CA GLY A 63 -0.91 1.02 -10.40
C GLY A 63 0.30 0.22 -9.97
N PHE A 64 1.48 0.82 -10.17
CA PHE A 64 2.78 0.26 -9.83
C PHE A 64 3.60 1.27 -9.05
N ALA A 65 4.38 0.78 -8.10
CA ALA A 65 5.35 1.58 -7.36
C ALA A 65 6.67 0.82 -7.27
N VAL A 66 7.78 1.55 -7.23
CA VAL A 66 9.12 0.96 -7.09
C VAL A 66 9.86 1.58 -5.92
N THR A 67 10.80 0.83 -5.37
CA THR A 67 11.54 1.25 -4.18
C THR A 67 13.03 1.41 -4.41
N ARG A 68 13.63 2.22 -3.55
CA ARG A 68 15.07 2.44 -3.46
C ARG A 68 15.51 2.44 -2.00
N SER A 69 16.71 1.92 -1.78
CA SER A 69 17.48 2.04 -0.55
C SER A 69 18.57 3.10 -0.68
N ALA A 70 18.94 3.65 0.49
CA ALA A 70 20.16 4.42 0.65
C ALA A 70 21.43 3.55 0.63
N THR A 71 21.31 2.23 0.88
CA THR A 71 22.45 1.31 0.91
C THR A 71 22.52 0.49 -0.38
N VAL A 72 23.76 0.17 -0.76
CA VAL A 72 24.03 -0.86 -1.77
C VAL A 72 23.84 -2.22 -1.10
N ASN A 73 23.05 -3.11 -1.73
CA ASN A 73 22.70 -4.47 -1.29
C ASN A 73 21.40 -4.66 -0.49
N ASP A 74 20.59 -3.62 -0.35
CA ASP A 74 19.22 -3.80 0.15
C ASP A 74 18.27 -4.34 -0.93
N THR A 75 17.12 -4.85 -0.50
CA THR A 75 16.09 -5.36 -1.40
C THR A 75 15.29 -4.22 -2.01
N GLY A 76 15.30 -4.10 -3.35
CA GLY A 76 14.34 -3.29 -4.08
C GLY A 76 13.09 -4.08 -4.41
N TYR A 77 11.94 -3.40 -4.37
CA TYR A 77 10.63 -3.98 -4.61
C TYR A 77 9.96 -3.32 -5.82
N ILE A 78 9.19 -4.13 -6.56
CA ILE A 78 8.12 -3.65 -7.44
C ILE A 78 6.80 -4.04 -6.77
N LEU A 79 5.95 -3.04 -6.58
CA LEU A 79 4.63 -3.16 -5.97
C LEU A 79 3.56 -2.98 -7.04
N LYS A 80 2.43 -3.69 -6.89
CA LYS A 80 1.25 -3.58 -7.74
C LYS A 80 -0.01 -3.38 -6.88
N THR A 81 -0.89 -2.50 -7.33
CA THR A 81 -2.26 -2.34 -6.82
C THR A 81 -3.26 -2.66 -7.92
N SER A 82 -4.45 -3.13 -7.54
CA SER A 82 -5.60 -3.34 -8.42
C SER A 82 -6.87 -2.65 -7.91
N ASN A 83 -6.73 -1.76 -6.92
CA ASN A 83 -7.82 -1.05 -6.25
C ASN A 83 -7.46 0.42 -6.00
N GLY A 84 -6.77 1.06 -6.95
CA GLY A 84 -6.52 2.50 -6.92
C GLY A 84 -5.55 2.93 -5.82
N GLY A 85 -4.68 2.00 -5.37
CA GLY A 85 -3.70 2.26 -4.32
C GLY A 85 -4.22 2.10 -2.89
N GLU A 86 -5.42 1.53 -2.71
CA GLU A 86 -5.94 1.15 -1.38
C GLU A 86 -5.08 0.07 -0.72
N THR A 87 -4.66 -0.93 -1.49
CA THR A 87 -3.70 -1.94 -1.06
C THR A 87 -2.66 -2.20 -2.15
N TRP A 88 -1.46 -2.59 -1.72
CA TRP A 88 -0.30 -2.85 -2.58
C TRP A 88 0.27 -4.23 -2.26
N ASN A 89 0.67 -4.97 -3.30
CA ASN A 89 1.30 -6.29 -3.19
C ASN A 89 2.70 -6.26 -3.81
N ILE A 90 3.67 -6.94 -3.20
CA ILE A 90 4.99 -7.14 -3.80
C ILE A 90 4.86 -8.16 -4.94
N VAL A 91 5.14 -7.73 -6.17
CA VAL A 91 5.14 -8.60 -7.36
C VAL A 91 6.55 -8.95 -7.83
N TYR A 92 7.56 -8.20 -7.38
CA TYR A 92 8.96 -8.50 -7.68
C TYR A 92 9.87 -8.00 -6.56
N ARG A 93 10.99 -8.69 -6.34
CA ARG A 93 12.06 -8.29 -5.43
C ARG A 93 13.42 -8.79 -5.91
N SER A 94 14.44 -7.97 -5.78
CA SER A 94 15.84 -8.36 -6.01
C SER A 94 16.79 -7.45 -5.22
N VAL A 95 18.08 -7.74 -5.28
CA VAL A 95 19.15 -6.92 -4.68
C VAL A 95 19.54 -5.78 -5.64
N ASP A 96 18.54 -5.03 -6.10
CA ASP A 96 18.71 -3.88 -6.99
C ASP A 96 17.91 -2.70 -6.47
N ASN A 97 18.34 -1.48 -6.79
CA ASN A 97 17.57 -0.27 -6.52
C ASN A 97 16.79 0.15 -7.76
N TYR A 98 15.51 0.48 -7.61
CA TYR A 98 14.65 0.87 -8.72
C TYR A 98 14.24 2.34 -8.60
N CYS A 99 14.59 3.14 -9.60
CA CYS A 99 14.32 4.57 -9.59
C CYS A 99 13.02 4.91 -10.32
N ASN A 100 12.68 4.17 -11.38
CA ASN A 100 11.58 4.52 -12.27
C ASN A 100 10.78 3.31 -12.70
N VAL A 101 9.48 3.53 -12.88
CA VAL A 101 8.55 2.58 -13.49
C VAL A 101 7.69 3.30 -14.53
N LYS A 102 7.61 2.73 -15.72
CA LYS A 102 6.80 3.27 -16.83
C LYS A 102 6.23 2.14 -17.66
N PHE A 103 5.01 2.33 -18.16
CA PHE A 103 4.36 1.42 -19.09
C PHE A 103 4.12 2.12 -20.42
N VAL A 104 4.37 1.40 -21.52
CA VAL A 104 4.12 1.91 -22.88
C VAL A 104 2.73 1.53 -23.38
N ASN A 105 2.11 0.52 -22.75
CA ASN A 105 0.73 0.10 -22.92
C ASN A 105 0.32 -0.76 -21.70
N GLU A 106 -0.90 -1.28 -21.68
CA GLU A 106 -1.48 -2.02 -20.54
C GLU A 106 -0.71 -3.31 -20.15
N THR A 107 0.04 -3.90 -21.09
CA THR A 107 0.75 -5.18 -20.86
C THR A 107 2.26 -5.02 -20.78
N THR A 108 2.83 -4.00 -21.41
CA THR A 108 4.27 -3.82 -21.57
C THR A 108 4.79 -2.69 -20.69
N GLY A 109 5.61 -3.04 -19.71
CA GLY A 109 6.19 -2.13 -18.74
C GLY A 109 7.70 -2.28 -18.61
N PHE A 110 8.35 -1.23 -18.13
CA PHE A 110 9.78 -1.18 -17.87
C PHE A 110 10.03 -0.60 -16.48
N VAL A 111 10.99 -1.20 -15.78
CA VAL A 111 11.54 -0.67 -14.53
C VAL A 111 13.03 -0.45 -14.74
N ALA A 112 13.50 0.72 -14.32
CA ALA A 112 14.90 1.13 -14.47
C ALA A 112 15.51 1.55 -13.13
N GLY A 113 16.80 1.28 -12.99
CA GLY A 113 17.65 1.61 -11.85
C GLY A 113 18.92 0.79 -11.92
N GLY A 114 19.29 0.09 -10.84
CA GLY A 114 20.40 -0.88 -10.80
C GLY A 114 20.28 -1.99 -11.86
N ALA A 115 19.06 -2.30 -12.28
CA ALA A 115 18.77 -3.19 -13.41
C ALA A 115 17.80 -2.53 -14.41
N LEU A 116 17.72 -3.09 -15.62
CA LEU A 116 16.60 -2.86 -16.53
C LEU A 116 15.72 -4.10 -16.55
N LEU A 117 14.48 -3.95 -16.12
CA LEU A 117 13.48 -5.00 -16.15
C LEU A 117 12.39 -4.67 -17.16
N LYS A 118 11.81 -5.71 -17.76
CA LYS A 118 10.66 -5.62 -18.64
C LYS A 118 9.59 -6.62 -18.23
N SER A 119 8.35 -6.16 -18.27
CA SER A 119 7.16 -7.02 -18.25
C SER A 119 6.44 -6.95 -19.60
N THR A 120 5.81 -8.06 -19.98
CA THR A 120 4.90 -8.15 -21.14
C THR A 120 3.54 -8.74 -20.78
N ASN A 121 3.25 -8.86 -19.48
CA ASN A 121 2.04 -9.44 -18.91
C ASN A 121 1.49 -8.56 -17.79
N SER A 122 1.38 -7.25 -18.03
CA SER A 122 0.77 -6.30 -17.10
C SER A 122 1.42 -6.30 -15.72
N GLY A 123 2.75 -6.44 -15.69
CA GLY A 123 3.54 -6.41 -14.47
C GLY A 123 3.32 -7.59 -13.54
N GLU A 124 2.79 -8.72 -14.03
CA GLU A 124 2.74 -9.99 -13.28
C GLU A 124 4.13 -10.60 -13.12
N ASP A 125 4.93 -10.58 -14.20
CA ASP A 125 6.33 -11.00 -14.19
C ASP A 125 7.26 -9.93 -14.76
N TRP A 126 8.50 -9.94 -14.27
CA TRP A 126 9.55 -9.01 -14.68
C TRP A 126 10.85 -9.76 -15.00
N PHE A 127 11.39 -9.51 -16.19
CA PHE A 127 12.60 -10.15 -16.69
C PHE A 127 13.69 -9.14 -16.96
N GLY A 128 14.92 -9.48 -16.57
CA GLY A 128 16.10 -8.65 -16.84
C GLY A 128 16.40 -8.55 -18.33
N ILE A 129 16.71 -7.33 -18.78
CA ILE A 129 17.22 -7.06 -20.13
C ILE A 129 18.74 -6.96 -20.05
N ASN A 130 19.44 -7.81 -20.81
CA ASN A 130 20.88 -7.71 -20.99
C ASN A 130 21.22 -6.40 -21.69
N ARG A 131 22.07 -5.58 -21.05
CA ARG A 131 22.59 -4.35 -21.62
C ARG A 131 23.96 -4.63 -22.24
N PRO A 132 24.21 -4.21 -23.49
CA PRO A 132 25.50 -4.46 -24.14
C PRO A 132 26.68 -3.74 -23.45
N ASN A 133 26.45 -2.62 -22.73
CA ASN A 133 27.47 -1.90 -21.97
C ASN A 133 26.98 -1.63 -20.53
N GLN A 134 27.77 -2.04 -19.54
CA GLN A 134 27.40 -2.04 -18.11
C GLN A 134 27.85 -0.76 -17.36
N THR A 135 28.51 0.19 -18.04
CA THR A 135 29.19 1.33 -17.39
C THR A 135 28.32 2.54 -17.08
N ASP A 136 27.09 2.64 -17.61
CA ASP A 136 26.34 3.91 -17.58
C ASP A 136 25.05 3.86 -16.75
N LEU A 137 25.03 3.02 -15.72
CA LEU A 137 24.08 3.23 -14.63
C LEU A 137 24.82 3.96 -13.52
N GLU A 138 24.89 5.29 -13.68
CA GLU A 138 24.75 6.14 -12.51
C GLU A 138 23.56 5.55 -11.75
N SER A 139 23.86 4.93 -10.61
CA SER A 139 22.84 4.51 -9.64
C SER A 139 21.83 5.65 -9.46
N CYS A 140 20.66 5.41 -8.89
CA CYS A 140 19.66 6.47 -8.66
C CYS A 140 20.18 7.75 -7.95
N LEU A 141 21.46 7.85 -7.57
CA LEU A 141 22.21 8.99 -7.04
C LEU A 141 22.41 10.12 -8.06
N LEU A 142 21.33 10.80 -8.44
CA LEU A 142 21.34 12.25 -8.64
C LEU A 142 20.10 12.85 -7.96
#